data_AF-W6A8U4-F1
#
_entry.id   AF-W6A8U4-F1
#
_cell.length_a   1.000
_cell.length_b   1.000
_cell.length_c   1.000
_cell.angle_alpha   90.00
_cell.angle_beta   90.00
_cell.angle_gamma   90.00
#
_symmetry.space_group_name_H-M   'P 1'
#
loop_
_entity.id
_entity.type
_entity.pdbx_description
1 polymer ?
#
loop_
_entity_poly.entity_id
_entity_poly.type
_entity_poly.pdbx_seq_one_letter_code
_entity_poly.pdbx_strand_id
1 'polypeptide(L)'
;MLQTKRTNLVFLFIPCLILFAFAFIGFVICSPWAMELKASQFFEKGLNYEWLKYVTQFYSRSGNTDLIMVLAFFVMILIIYHHNYYKVYKSGSWYANHKWPVWTIFIGFCIIWFSYNLYQLVSMFYKDKGFGIGIDNELIDSYKYKIVGQIISMLYQYPILFWGTWYIGTKLEKKKDFFYQGYWVDALKGILYFATVYLTVILMKIFMGRPYYFNIIFGDLYSKLSPEMQNHYLASGQRFGDYDVLTNSWTANMDGDWPWWRVNNFLMRDENSYNPGHFFDYSFPSGHVVSSFCTTSIMMLFINPNKNRNITGPKATALYLLVLNAILMNFATVIMRWHFVTDTMFSIIISILYFIMAWFVIEKTVYKAIISWKRRKNIPFELNVGDKNGKKIVYLVDYDTKRIVKILQTEKYDSFKERYKSYIQNN
;
A
#
# COMPACT_ATOMS: atom_id res chain seq x y z
N MET A 1 27.80 14.48 11.01
CA MET A 1 26.86 13.33 11.18
C MET A 1 25.43 13.75 11.54
N LEU A 2 25.21 14.80 12.35
CA LEU A 2 23.85 15.31 12.64
C LEU A 2 23.20 16.05 11.46
N GLN A 3 23.98 16.81 10.69
CA GLN A 3 23.51 17.57 9.53
C GLN A 3 22.98 16.65 8.42
N THR A 4 23.68 15.55 8.11
CA THR A 4 23.25 14.54 7.14
C THR A 4 21.98 13.79 7.57
N LYS A 5 21.77 13.56 8.88
CA LYS A 5 20.51 12.96 9.38
C LYS A 5 19.32 13.89 9.18
N ARG A 6 19.49 15.20 9.40
CA ARG A 6 18.45 16.22 9.17
C ARG A 6 18.11 16.33 7.68
N THR A 7 19.11 16.40 6.81
CA THR A 7 18.90 16.49 5.35
C THR A 7 18.14 15.29 4.79
N ASN A 8 18.44 14.08 5.26
CA ASN A 8 17.78 12.86 4.79
C ASN A 8 16.31 12.76 5.21
N LEU A 9 15.96 13.24 6.41
CA LEU A 9 14.56 13.29 6.86
C LEU A 9 13.78 14.34 6.08
N VAL A 10 14.38 15.52 5.87
CA VAL A 10 13.78 16.60 5.07
C VAL A 10 13.46 16.09 3.66
N PHE A 11 14.38 15.38 3.02
CA PHE A 11 14.17 14.85 1.68
C PHE A 11 13.07 13.78 1.59
N LEU A 12 12.86 13.00 2.65
CA LEU A 12 11.78 12.02 2.70
C LEU A 12 10.41 12.69 2.92
N PHE A 13 10.35 13.68 3.81
CA PHE A 13 9.07 14.26 4.27
C PHE A 13 8.61 15.48 3.47
N ILE A 14 9.49 16.22 2.79
CA ILE A 14 9.06 17.33 1.92
C ILE A 14 8.09 16.85 0.82
N PRO A 15 8.39 15.79 0.04
CA PRO A 15 7.45 15.30 -0.97
C PRO A 15 6.12 14.89 -0.35
N CYS A 16 6.13 14.23 0.82
CA CYS A 16 4.90 13.90 1.54
C CYS A 16 4.12 15.15 1.95
N LEU A 17 4.78 16.21 2.43
CA LEU A 17 4.12 17.45 2.83
C LEU A 17 3.51 18.18 1.63
N ILE A 18 4.21 18.25 0.50
CA ILE A 18 3.73 18.86 -0.74
C ILE A 18 2.49 18.10 -1.23
N LEU A 19 2.56 16.76 -1.30
CA LEU A 19 1.42 15.93 -1.69
C LEU A 19 0.25 16.05 -0.74
N PHE A 20 0.52 16.11 0.57
CA PHE A 20 -0.51 16.30 1.58
C PHE A 20 -1.22 17.64 1.39
N ALA A 21 -0.47 18.72 1.20
CA ALA A 21 -1.04 20.05 0.97
C ALA A 21 -1.88 20.08 -0.32
N PHE A 22 -1.35 19.53 -1.41
CA PHE A 22 -2.07 19.43 -2.68
C PHE A 22 -3.37 18.62 -2.53
N ALA A 23 -3.29 17.44 -1.91
CA ALA A 23 -4.45 16.58 -1.70
C ALA A 23 -5.48 17.23 -0.77
N PHE A 24 -5.04 17.89 0.30
CA PHE A 24 -5.92 18.59 1.23
C PHE A 24 -6.66 19.75 0.54
N ILE A 25 -5.95 20.59 -0.22
CA ILE A 25 -6.57 21.68 -0.99
C ILE A 25 -7.56 21.11 -2.01
N GLY A 26 -7.16 20.10 -2.78
CA GLY A 26 -8.03 19.44 -3.75
C GLY A 26 -9.29 18.84 -3.13
N PHE A 27 -9.14 18.18 -1.97
CA PHE A 27 -10.24 17.61 -1.20
C PHE A 27 -11.22 18.68 -0.72
N VAL A 28 -10.73 19.81 -0.21
CA VAL A 28 -11.57 20.92 0.26
C VAL A 28 -12.32 21.57 -0.91
N ILE A 29 -11.62 21.89 -1.99
CA ILE A 29 -12.22 22.54 -3.17
C ILE A 29 -13.28 21.65 -3.84
N CYS A 30 -13.03 20.35 -3.92
CA CYS A 30 -13.95 19.40 -4.56
C CYS A 30 -14.98 18.80 -3.58
N SER A 31 -14.98 19.17 -2.29
CA SER A 31 -15.99 18.67 -1.35
C SER A 31 -17.43 19.10 -1.70
N PRO A 32 -17.69 20.34 -2.14
CA PRO A 32 -19.01 20.70 -2.66
C PRO A 32 -19.36 19.90 -3.92
N TRP A 33 -20.55 19.27 -3.92
CA TRP A 33 -20.99 18.36 -4.99
C TRP A 33 -20.89 18.97 -6.40
N ALA A 34 -21.33 20.22 -6.56
CA ALA A 34 -21.27 20.92 -7.85
C ALA A 34 -19.84 21.09 -8.39
N MET A 35 -18.85 21.29 -7.51
CA MET A 35 -17.44 21.41 -7.90
C MET A 35 -16.84 20.05 -8.24
N GLU A 36 -17.18 19.03 -7.47
CA GLU A 36 -16.79 17.65 -7.75
C GLU A 36 -17.28 17.19 -9.12
N LEU A 37 -18.56 17.38 -9.43
CA LEU A 37 -19.14 16.95 -10.69
C LEU A 37 -18.46 17.64 -11.88
N LYS A 38 -18.17 18.95 -11.76
CA LYS A 38 -17.38 19.68 -12.76
C LYS A 38 -15.97 19.10 -12.93
N ALA A 39 -15.32 18.71 -11.85
CA ALA A 39 -14.00 18.09 -11.90
C ALA A 39 -14.07 16.72 -12.60
N SER A 40 -15.04 15.88 -12.26
CA SER A 40 -15.27 14.58 -12.91
C SER A 40 -15.53 14.72 -14.41
N GLN A 41 -16.39 15.65 -14.82
CA GLN A 41 -16.67 15.99 -16.23
C GLN A 41 -15.44 16.54 -16.97
N PHE A 42 -14.54 17.23 -16.26
CA PHE A 42 -13.27 17.67 -16.85
C PHE A 42 -12.32 16.50 -17.08
N PHE A 43 -12.12 15.65 -16.07
CA PHE A 43 -11.16 14.55 -16.14
C PHE A 43 -11.59 13.42 -17.08
N GLU A 44 -12.89 13.10 -17.16
CA GLU A 44 -13.37 12.04 -18.06
C GLU A 44 -13.07 12.31 -19.53
N LYS A 45 -12.93 13.59 -19.93
CA LYS A 45 -12.52 13.97 -21.30
C LYS A 45 -11.14 13.42 -21.66
N GLY A 46 -10.34 13.04 -20.67
CA GLY A 46 -9.10 12.29 -20.87
C GLY A 46 -9.32 11.00 -21.68
N LEU A 47 -10.47 10.33 -21.53
CA LEU A 47 -10.81 9.14 -22.30
C LEU A 47 -11.05 9.40 -23.80
N ASN A 48 -11.17 10.66 -24.23
CA ASN A 48 -11.21 10.98 -25.67
C ASN A 48 -9.84 10.79 -26.34
N TYR A 49 -8.76 10.73 -25.55
CA TYR A 49 -7.41 10.54 -26.06
C TYR A 49 -6.98 9.08 -25.93
N GLU A 50 -6.61 8.45 -27.05
CA GLU A 50 -6.30 7.02 -27.08
C GLU A 50 -5.14 6.63 -26.14
N TRP A 51 -4.07 7.44 -26.08
CA TRP A 51 -2.95 7.17 -25.20
C TRP A 51 -3.34 7.20 -23.71
N LEU A 52 -4.32 8.03 -23.32
CA LEU A 52 -4.81 8.07 -21.95
C LEU A 52 -5.60 6.81 -21.61
N LYS A 53 -6.34 6.21 -22.55
CA LYS A 53 -6.99 4.90 -22.34
C LYS A 53 -5.97 3.81 -21.98
N TYR A 54 -4.82 3.79 -22.65
CA TYR A 54 -3.72 2.88 -22.32
C TYR A 54 -3.14 3.15 -20.94
N VAL A 55 -2.85 4.42 -20.62
CA VAL A 55 -2.30 4.81 -19.32
C VAL A 55 -3.26 4.43 -18.20
N THR A 56 -4.55 4.71 -18.36
CA THR A 56 -5.51 4.43 -17.30
C THR A 56 -5.73 2.94 -17.08
N GLN A 57 -5.82 2.17 -18.16
CA GLN A 57 -5.95 0.71 -18.06
C GLN A 57 -4.67 0.03 -17.55
N PHE A 58 -3.50 0.57 -17.87
CA PHE A 58 -2.25 0.17 -17.20
C PHE A 58 -2.36 0.34 -15.69
N TYR A 59 -2.79 1.51 -15.21
CA TYR A 59 -2.95 1.77 -13.78
C TYR A 59 -4.07 0.96 -13.11
N SER A 60 -5.16 0.68 -13.81
CA SER A 60 -6.19 -0.27 -13.36
C SER A 60 -5.59 -1.65 -13.04
N ARG A 61 -4.62 -2.11 -13.85
CA ARG A 61 -3.94 -3.40 -13.66
C ARG A 61 -2.79 -3.35 -12.65
N SER A 62 -1.90 -2.37 -12.76
CA SER A 62 -0.71 -2.27 -11.91
C SER A 62 -1.06 -1.97 -10.45
N GLY A 63 -2.14 -1.22 -10.19
CA GLY A 63 -2.47 -0.77 -8.85
C GLY A 63 -2.62 -1.86 -7.81
N ASN A 64 -3.32 -2.94 -8.14
CA ASN A 64 -3.51 -4.06 -7.20
C ASN A 64 -2.32 -5.03 -7.19
N THR A 65 -1.61 -5.14 -8.30
CA THR A 65 -0.53 -6.11 -8.49
C THR A 65 0.80 -5.63 -7.89
N ASP A 66 1.07 -4.32 -7.92
CA ASP A 66 2.27 -3.72 -7.31
C ASP A 66 2.34 -3.90 -5.80
N LEU A 67 1.18 -3.80 -5.14
CA LEU A 67 1.04 -4.00 -3.71
C LEU A 67 1.50 -5.38 -3.27
N ILE A 68 1.10 -6.40 -4.02
CA ILE A 68 1.36 -7.79 -3.69
C ILE A 68 2.87 -8.07 -3.78
N MET A 69 3.58 -7.45 -4.71
CA MET A 69 5.05 -7.54 -4.78
C MET A 69 5.73 -6.95 -3.54
N VAL A 70 5.33 -5.75 -3.12
CA VAL A 70 5.93 -5.09 -1.96
C VAL A 70 5.63 -5.85 -0.67
N LEU A 71 4.40 -6.37 -0.53
CA LEU A 71 4.03 -7.23 0.58
C LEU A 71 4.86 -8.52 0.60
N ALA A 72 5.07 -9.15 -0.56
CA ALA A 72 5.90 -10.34 -0.68
C ALA A 72 7.34 -10.07 -0.21
N PHE A 73 7.93 -8.92 -0.55
CA PHE A 73 9.26 -8.54 -0.05
C PHE A 73 9.29 -8.36 1.47
N PHE A 74 8.28 -7.75 2.08
CA PHE A 74 8.22 -7.64 3.54
C PHE A 74 8.11 -9.00 4.21
N VAL A 75 7.20 -9.86 3.75
CA VAL A 75 7.02 -11.23 4.27
C VAL A 75 8.31 -12.04 4.12
N MET A 76 8.98 -11.91 2.97
CA MET A 76 10.25 -12.58 2.71
C MET A 76 11.36 -12.15 3.68
N ILE A 77 11.48 -10.86 3.98
CA ILE A 77 12.43 -10.37 4.98
C ILE A 77 12.13 -10.97 6.36
N LEU A 78 10.86 -11.10 6.74
CA LEU A 78 10.47 -11.70 8.02
C LEU A 78 10.77 -13.21 8.08
N ILE A 79 10.49 -13.95 7.01
CA ILE A 79 10.80 -15.40 6.93
C ILE A 79 12.31 -15.63 7.00
N ILE A 80 13.11 -14.85 6.28
CA ILE A 80 14.58 -14.95 6.33
C ILE A 80 15.11 -14.59 7.71
N TYR A 81 14.58 -13.51 8.29
CA TYR A 81 14.95 -13.13 9.65
C TYR A 81 14.66 -14.25 10.65
N HIS A 82 13.48 -14.87 10.55
CA HIS A 82 13.08 -15.99 11.39
C HIS A 82 13.98 -17.22 11.17
N HIS A 83 14.31 -17.56 9.93
CA HIS A 83 15.24 -18.64 9.61
C HIS A 83 16.64 -18.40 10.21
N ASN A 84 17.19 -17.19 10.05
CA ASN A 84 18.49 -16.86 10.64
C ASN A 84 18.45 -16.82 12.17
N TYR A 85 17.34 -16.40 12.77
CA TYR A 85 17.13 -16.50 14.22
C TYR A 85 17.19 -17.97 14.69
N TYR A 86 16.55 -18.88 13.96
CA TYR A 86 16.62 -20.32 14.25
C TYR A 86 18.04 -20.88 14.13
N LYS A 87 18.84 -20.42 13.15
CA LYS A 87 20.25 -20.81 13.03
C LYS A 87 21.07 -20.44 14.26
N VAL A 88 20.82 -19.28 14.85
CA VAL A 88 21.58 -18.78 16.00
C VAL A 88 21.13 -19.45 17.30
N TYR A 89 19.82 -19.51 17.57
CA TYR A 89 19.29 -19.92 18.88
C TYR A 89 18.78 -21.36 18.93
N LYS A 90 18.60 -22.01 17.78
CA LYS A 90 18.11 -23.39 17.66
C LYS A 90 18.88 -24.14 16.55
N SER A 91 20.20 -24.03 16.56
CA SER A 91 21.11 -24.56 15.53
C SER A 91 20.94 -26.06 15.27
N GLY A 92 20.50 -26.85 16.26
CA GLY A 92 20.19 -28.28 16.10
C GLY A 92 18.87 -28.60 15.40
N SER A 93 18.00 -27.62 15.13
CA SER A 93 16.70 -27.87 14.50
C SER A 93 16.84 -28.14 13.00
N TRP A 94 15.98 -29.00 12.46
CA TRP A 94 15.94 -29.30 11.03
C TRP A 94 15.81 -28.02 10.17
N TYR A 95 14.95 -27.09 10.59
CA TYR A 95 14.71 -25.83 9.90
C TYR A 95 15.92 -24.88 9.91
N ALA A 96 16.77 -24.92 10.95
CA ALA A 96 18.00 -24.14 10.98
C ALA A 96 19.02 -24.62 9.94
N ASN A 97 19.11 -25.94 9.75
CA ASN A 97 20.10 -26.56 8.88
C ASN A 97 19.70 -26.62 7.40
N HIS A 98 18.41 -26.46 7.09
CA HIS A 98 17.89 -26.57 5.73
C HIS A 98 17.30 -25.24 5.27
N LYS A 99 17.94 -24.62 4.26
CA LYS A 99 17.44 -23.36 3.66
C LYS A 99 16.41 -23.58 2.55
N TRP A 100 16.31 -24.80 2.01
CA TRP A 100 15.38 -25.11 0.92
C TRP A 100 13.91 -24.77 1.26
N PRO A 101 13.36 -24.91 2.49
CA PRO A 101 11.97 -24.58 2.76
C PRO A 101 11.67 -23.09 2.56
N VAL A 102 12.63 -22.22 2.91
CA VAL A 102 12.53 -20.77 2.68
C VAL A 102 12.43 -20.48 1.18
N TRP A 103 13.29 -21.11 0.37
CA TRP A 103 13.26 -20.96 -1.08
C TRP A 103 12.01 -21.58 -1.73
N THR A 104 11.52 -22.71 -1.23
CA THR A 104 10.28 -23.34 -1.72
C THR A 104 9.08 -22.42 -1.55
N ILE A 105 8.97 -21.72 -0.41
CA ILE A 105 7.90 -20.74 -0.20
C ILE A 105 7.98 -19.61 -1.24
N PHE A 106 9.18 -19.08 -1.50
CA PHE A 106 9.34 -17.96 -2.46
C PHE A 106 9.16 -18.38 -3.91
N ILE A 107 9.76 -19.49 -4.32
CA ILE A 107 9.61 -20.02 -5.68
C ILE A 107 8.15 -20.41 -5.92
N GLY A 108 7.51 -21.07 -4.95
CA GLY A 108 6.09 -21.41 -5.01
C GLY A 108 5.21 -20.16 -5.16
N PHE A 109 5.46 -19.11 -4.37
CA PHE A 109 4.77 -17.83 -4.50
C PHE A 109 4.97 -17.22 -5.90
N CYS A 110 6.20 -17.15 -6.42
CA CYS A 110 6.47 -16.61 -7.76
C CYS A 110 5.75 -17.39 -8.85
N ILE A 111 5.72 -18.73 -8.78
CA ILE A 111 5.01 -19.59 -9.74
C ILE A 111 3.51 -19.34 -9.66
N ILE A 112 2.92 -19.37 -8.46
CA ILE A 112 1.48 -19.14 -8.27
C ILE A 112 1.08 -17.75 -8.79
N TRP A 113 1.86 -16.73 -8.45
CA TRP A 113 1.62 -15.36 -8.88
C TRP A 113 1.75 -15.18 -10.41
N PHE A 114 2.77 -15.80 -11.01
CA PHE A 114 2.94 -15.83 -12.46
C PHE A 114 1.77 -16.51 -13.16
N SER A 115 1.42 -17.71 -12.72
CA SER A 115 0.29 -18.48 -13.26
C SER A 115 -1.03 -17.73 -13.13
N TYR A 116 -1.28 -17.05 -12.00
CA TYR A 116 -2.48 -16.25 -11.80
C TYR A 116 -2.56 -15.10 -12.82
N ASN A 117 -1.49 -14.32 -13.01
CA ASN A 117 -1.50 -13.20 -13.96
C ASN A 117 -1.56 -13.67 -15.41
N LEU A 118 -0.92 -14.79 -15.74
CA LEU A 118 -1.02 -15.40 -17.06
C LEU A 118 -2.45 -15.87 -17.34
N TYR A 119 -3.09 -16.53 -16.37
CA TYR A 119 -4.50 -16.89 -16.45
C TYR A 119 -5.38 -15.66 -16.65
N GLN A 120 -5.18 -14.59 -15.87
CA GLN A 120 -5.93 -13.35 -16.02
C GLN A 120 -5.77 -12.79 -17.43
N LEU A 121 -4.54 -12.70 -17.95
CA LEU A 121 -4.25 -12.22 -19.31
C LEU A 121 -4.97 -13.05 -20.37
N VAL A 122 -4.84 -14.38 -20.34
CA VAL A 122 -5.51 -15.27 -21.30
C VAL A 122 -7.03 -15.15 -21.20
N SER A 123 -7.57 -15.05 -19.98
CA SER A 123 -9.01 -14.91 -19.78
C SER A 123 -9.59 -13.63 -20.38
N MET A 124 -8.80 -12.55 -20.51
CA MET A 124 -9.29 -11.29 -21.08
C MET A 124 -9.73 -11.41 -22.54
N PHE A 125 -9.17 -12.35 -23.30
CA PHE A 125 -9.55 -12.58 -24.71
C PHE A 125 -10.94 -13.19 -24.88
N TYR A 126 -11.48 -13.81 -23.83
CA TYR A 126 -12.75 -14.56 -23.89
C TYR A 126 -13.80 -14.03 -22.92
N LYS A 127 -13.49 -12.96 -22.17
CA LYS A 127 -14.35 -12.45 -21.12
C LYS A 127 -15.42 -11.52 -21.70
N ASP A 128 -16.68 -11.88 -21.49
CA ASP A 128 -17.80 -10.97 -21.65
C ASP A 128 -18.12 -10.32 -20.30
N LYS A 129 -18.18 -8.98 -20.27
CA LYS A 129 -18.53 -8.18 -19.09
C LYS A 129 -19.91 -7.53 -19.20
N GLY A 130 -20.76 -8.07 -20.07
CA GLY A 130 -22.10 -7.60 -20.36
C GLY A 130 -22.17 -6.64 -21.54
N PHE A 131 -21.13 -6.56 -22.38
CA PHE A 131 -21.14 -5.71 -23.57
C PHE A 131 -20.69 -6.46 -24.83
N GLY A 132 -20.58 -7.79 -24.74
CA GLY A 132 -20.02 -8.63 -25.78
C GLY A 132 -18.57 -9.02 -25.48
N ILE A 133 -18.12 -10.10 -26.13
CA ILE A 133 -16.75 -10.60 -26.03
C ILE A 133 -15.78 -9.55 -26.59
N GLY A 134 -14.74 -9.22 -25.84
CA GLY A 134 -13.71 -8.27 -26.27
C GLY A 134 -14.03 -6.80 -25.99
N ILE A 135 -15.15 -6.50 -25.32
CA ILE A 135 -15.47 -5.16 -24.81
C ILE A 135 -15.25 -5.07 -23.29
N ASP A 136 -14.40 -4.15 -22.88
CA ASP A 136 -14.14 -3.81 -21.49
C ASP A 136 -15.20 -2.88 -20.94
N ASN A 137 -15.78 -3.23 -19.78
CA ASN A 137 -16.83 -2.45 -19.14
C ASN A 137 -16.32 -1.17 -18.45
N GLU A 138 -15.02 -1.06 -18.16
CA GLU A 138 -14.47 0.14 -17.50
C GLU A 138 -14.37 1.31 -18.49
N LEU A 139 -13.90 1.03 -19.70
CA LEU A 139 -13.83 2.01 -20.77
C LEU A 139 -15.10 2.06 -21.62
N ILE A 140 -15.86 0.97 -21.68
CA ILE A 140 -16.90 0.74 -22.71
C ILE A 140 -16.25 0.79 -24.10
N ASP A 141 -15.16 0.04 -24.24
CA ASP A 141 -14.30 0.04 -25.42
C ASP A 141 -13.55 -1.30 -25.52
N SER A 142 -12.73 -1.48 -26.55
CA SER A 142 -11.94 -2.69 -26.76
C SER A 142 -11.07 -3.06 -25.57
N TYR A 143 -11.05 -4.35 -25.22
CA TYR A 143 -10.15 -4.94 -24.23
C TYR A 143 -8.65 -4.74 -24.57
N LYS A 144 -8.31 -4.32 -25.79
CA LYS A 144 -6.91 -4.09 -26.21
C LYS A 144 -6.14 -3.20 -25.22
N TYR A 145 -6.77 -2.15 -24.68
CA TYR A 145 -6.13 -1.24 -23.73
C TYR A 145 -5.72 -1.94 -22.44
N LYS A 146 -6.61 -2.80 -21.95
CA LYS A 146 -6.47 -3.57 -20.71
C LYS A 146 -5.48 -4.73 -20.85
N ILE A 147 -5.47 -5.38 -22.01
CA ILE A 147 -4.49 -6.41 -22.39
C ILE A 147 -3.08 -5.80 -22.43
N VAL A 148 -2.91 -4.67 -23.13
CA VAL A 148 -1.62 -3.97 -23.18
C VAL A 148 -1.18 -3.53 -21.79
N GLY A 149 -2.09 -2.96 -20.98
CA GLY A 149 -1.80 -2.61 -19.59
C GLY A 149 -1.33 -3.79 -18.75
N GLN A 150 -1.97 -4.96 -18.89
CA GLN A 150 -1.57 -6.20 -18.20
C GLN A 150 -0.20 -6.69 -18.67
N ILE A 151 0.07 -6.70 -19.98
CA ILE A 151 1.37 -7.13 -20.53
C ILE A 151 2.49 -6.23 -20.01
N ILE A 152 2.33 -4.90 -20.09
CA ILE A 152 3.32 -3.94 -19.57
C ILE A 152 3.54 -4.15 -18.07
N SER A 153 2.46 -4.33 -17.30
CA SER A 153 2.56 -4.61 -15.87
C SER A 153 3.40 -5.85 -15.60
N MET A 154 3.11 -6.96 -16.27
CA MET A 154 3.89 -8.19 -16.14
C MET A 154 5.37 -7.98 -16.53
N LEU A 155 5.65 -7.25 -17.60
CA LEU A 155 7.01 -7.03 -18.11
C LEU A 155 7.95 -6.37 -17.10
N TYR A 156 7.48 -5.42 -16.26
CA TYR A 156 8.34 -4.83 -15.23
C TYR A 156 8.23 -5.54 -13.87
N GLN A 157 7.05 -6.05 -13.53
CA GLN A 157 6.80 -6.66 -12.22
C GLN A 157 7.61 -7.93 -12.01
N TYR A 158 7.69 -8.82 -13.01
CA TYR A 158 8.44 -10.07 -12.86
C TYR A 158 9.95 -9.86 -12.70
N PRO A 159 10.63 -9.04 -13.53
CA PRO A 159 12.03 -8.72 -13.28
C PRO A 159 12.27 -8.17 -11.88
N ILE A 160 11.41 -7.25 -11.40
CA ILE A 160 11.53 -6.69 -10.04
C ILE A 160 11.32 -7.78 -8.98
N LEU A 161 10.28 -8.61 -9.12
CA LEU A 161 9.95 -9.67 -8.18
C LEU A 161 11.08 -10.71 -8.10
N PHE A 162 11.57 -11.19 -9.25
CA PHE A 162 12.67 -12.17 -9.31
C PHE A 162 13.98 -11.58 -8.78
N TRP A 163 14.36 -10.38 -9.23
CA TRP A 163 15.58 -9.73 -8.77
C TRP A 163 15.52 -9.38 -7.28
N GLY A 164 14.38 -8.86 -6.80
CA GLY A 164 14.16 -8.52 -5.40
C GLY A 164 14.21 -9.76 -4.51
N THR A 165 13.55 -10.85 -4.92
CA THR A 165 13.59 -12.14 -4.22
C THR A 165 15.02 -12.68 -4.17
N TRP A 166 15.72 -12.72 -5.31
CA TRP A 166 17.12 -13.13 -5.35
C TRP A 166 18.01 -12.26 -4.45
N TYR A 167 17.87 -10.94 -4.53
CA TYR A 167 18.65 -9.99 -3.75
C TYR A 167 18.43 -10.18 -2.26
N ILE A 168 17.18 -10.30 -1.83
CA ILE A 168 16.83 -10.49 -0.41
C ILE A 168 17.39 -11.83 0.10
N GLY A 169 17.19 -12.92 -0.67
CA GLY A 169 17.56 -14.29 -0.27
C GLY A 169 19.05 -14.63 -0.37
N THR A 170 19.84 -13.82 -1.08
CA THR A 170 21.27 -14.11 -1.31
C THR A 170 22.23 -13.00 -0.90
N LYS A 171 21.87 -11.72 -1.08
CA LYS A 171 22.75 -10.58 -0.82
C LYS A 171 22.39 -9.86 0.47
N LEU A 172 21.12 -9.52 0.67
CA LEU A 172 20.67 -8.77 1.85
C LEU A 172 20.87 -9.58 3.14
N GLU A 173 20.49 -10.85 3.13
CA GLU A 173 20.66 -11.78 4.25
C GLU A 173 22.11 -11.92 4.72
N LYS A 174 23.06 -11.88 3.78
CA LYS A 174 24.49 -12.06 4.08
C LYS A 174 25.17 -10.80 4.60
N LYS A 175 24.47 -9.66 4.64
CA LYS A 175 25.07 -8.44 5.19
C LYS A 175 25.34 -8.63 6.68
N LYS A 176 26.56 -8.29 7.10
CA LYS A 176 26.97 -8.34 8.52
C LYS A 176 26.03 -7.56 9.44
N ASP A 177 25.42 -6.52 8.89
CA ASP A 177 24.52 -5.62 9.59
C ASP A 177 23.03 -5.95 9.39
N PHE A 178 22.66 -7.10 8.82
CA PHE A 178 21.25 -7.46 8.55
C PHE A 178 20.38 -7.42 9.81
N PHE A 179 20.83 -8.05 10.90
CA PHE A 179 20.17 -7.99 12.21
C PHE A 179 20.26 -6.59 12.82
N TYR A 180 21.47 -6.02 12.80
CA TYR A 180 21.81 -4.73 13.39
C TYR A 180 21.11 -3.55 12.74
N GLN A 181 20.72 -3.63 11.47
CA GLN A 181 19.95 -2.61 10.76
C GLN A 181 18.44 -2.82 10.87
N GLY A 182 17.99 -3.84 11.58
CA GLY A 182 16.58 -4.02 11.94
C GLY A 182 15.63 -4.02 10.74
N TYR A 183 16.03 -4.65 9.62
CA TYR A 183 15.21 -4.76 8.41
C TYR A 183 13.85 -5.42 8.68
N TRP A 184 13.80 -6.38 9.61
CA TRP A 184 12.56 -7.02 10.06
C TRP A 184 11.61 -6.02 10.74
N VAL A 185 12.13 -5.04 11.50
CA VAL A 185 11.30 -3.99 12.11
C VAL A 185 10.69 -3.12 11.01
N ASP A 186 11.45 -2.79 9.97
CA ASP A 186 10.92 -1.99 8.86
C ASP A 186 9.94 -2.77 7.98
N ALA A 187 10.15 -4.08 7.82
CA ALA A 187 9.17 -4.95 7.18
C ALA A 187 7.84 -5.00 7.97
N LEU A 188 7.91 -5.12 9.31
CA LEU A 188 6.72 -5.00 10.17
C LEU A 188 6.08 -3.61 10.07
N LYS A 189 6.87 -2.54 9.94
CA LYS A 189 6.35 -1.19 9.71
C LYS A 189 5.53 -1.11 8.43
N GLY A 190 6.08 -1.64 7.34
CA GLY A 190 5.40 -1.72 6.05
C GLY A 190 4.09 -2.50 6.13
N ILE A 191 4.12 -3.71 6.71
CA ILE A 191 2.91 -4.55 6.87
C ILE A 191 1.86 -3.87 7.74
N LEU A 192 2.23 -3.25 8.86
CA LEU A 192 1.25 -2.56 9.71
C LEU A 192 0.69 -1.31 9.03
N TYR A 193 1.51 -0.58 8.27
CA TYR A 193 1.03 0.52 7.44
C TYR A 193 -0.03 0.03 6.46
N PHE A 194 0.22 -1.08 5.75
CA PHE A 194 -0.77 -1.70 4.85
C PHE A 194 -2.05 -2.05 5.60
N ALA A 195 -1.92 -2.80 6.70
CA ALA A 195 -3.06 -3.28 7.47
C ALA A 195 -3.93 -2.12 7.99
N THR A 196 -3.29 -1.06 8.52
CA THR A 196 -4.02 0.08 9.08
C THR A 196 -4.71 0.92 8.01
N VAL A 197 -4.06 1.22 6.89
CA VAL A 197 -4.68 2.02 5.84
C VAL A 197 -5.78 1.24 5.11
N TYR A 198 -5.59 -0.05 4.83
CA TYR A 198 -6.63 -0.87 4.21
C TYR A 198 -7.80 -1.16 5.13
N LEU A 199 -7.57 -1.32 6.43
CA LEU A 199 -8.66 -1.42 7.40
C LEU A 199 -9.53 -0.16 7.33
N THR A 200 -8.93 1.03 7.25
CA THR A 200 -9.68 2.28 7.05
C THR A 200 -10.43 2.29 5.72
N VAL A 201 -9.82 1.86 4.61
CA VAL A 201 -10.52 1.75 3.32
C VAL A 201 -11.73 0.82 3.41
N ILE A 202 -11.57 -0.36 4.00
CA ILE A 202 -12.62 -1.36 4.19
C ILE A 202 -13.76 -0.78 5.04
N LEU A 203 -13.45 -0.21 6.20
CA LEU A 203 -14.45 0.39 7.09
C LEU A 203 -15.18 1.54 6.40
N MET A 204 -14.47 2.45 5.74
CA MET A 204 -15.10 3.58 5.07
C MET A 204 -15.95 3.14 3.88
N LYS A 205 -15.54 2.13 3.10
CA LYS A 205 -16.36 1.55 2.03
C LYS A 205 -17.65 0.92 2.56
N ILE A 206 -17.61 0.32 3.75
CA ILE A 206 -18.80 -0.23 4.40
C ILE A 206 -19.75 0.90 4.82
N PHE A 207 -19.22 1.98 5.41
CA PHE A 207 -20.03 3.05 5.99
C PHE A 207 -20.45 4.14 4.99
N MET A 208 -19.76 4.33 3.88
CA MET A 208 -20.01 5.41 2.92
C MET A 208 -20.68 4.86 1.66
N GLY A 209 -21.78 5.49 1.25
CA GLY A 209 -22.67 4.99 0.20
C GLY A 209 -22.39 5.57 -1.18
N ARG A 210 -21.19 6.10 -1.43
CA ARG A 210 -20.92 6.85 -2.65
C ARG A 210 -20.78 5.94 -3.88
N PRO A 211 -21.63 6.08 -4.92
CA PRO A 211 -21.48 5.35 -6.17
C PRO A 211 -20.20 5.75 -6.91
N TYR A 212 -19.80 4.93 -7.88
CA TYR A 212 -18.80 5.31 -8.87
C TYR A 212 -19.35 6.39 -9.80
N TYR A 213 -18.51 7.35 -10.22
CA TYR A 213 -18.93 8.37 -11.19
C TYR A 213 -19.45 7.75 -12.49
N PHE A 214 -18.83 6.65 -12.92
CA PHE A 214 -19.30 5.80 -14.03
C PHE A 214 -20.78 5.43 -13.92
N ASN A 215 -21.25 5.06 -12.72
CA ASN A 215 -22.64 4.69 -12.50
C ASN A 215 -23.57 5.91 -12.53
N ILE A 216 -23.11 7.08 -12.09
CA ILE A 216 -23.96 8.29 -12.10
C ILE A 216 -24.34 8.69 -13.52
N ILE A 217 -23.40 8.60 -14.46
CA ILE A 217 -23.60 8.99 -15.86
C ILE A 217 -23.86 7.81 -16.80
N PHE A 218 -24.24 6.65 -16.26
CA PHE A 218 -24.26 5.42 -17.06
C PHE A 218 -25.29 5.47 -18.21
N GLY A 219 -26.45 6.09 -18.03
CA GLY A 219 -27.44 6.24 -19.09
C GLY A 219 -26.96 7.09 -20.26
N ASP A 220 -26.19 8.14 -20.00
CA ASP A 220 -25.54 8.94 -21.04
C ASP A 220 -24.47 8.13 -21.80
N LEU A 221 -23.84 7.15 -21.15
CA LEU A 221 -22.89 6.25 -21.78
C LEU A 221 -23.60 5.15 -22.58
N TYR A 222 -24.66 4.57 -22.00
CA TYR A 222 -25.47 3.53 -22.60
C TYR A 222 -26.15 3.99 -23.88
N SER A 223 -26.71 5.20 -23.90
CA SER A 223 -27.36 5.78 -25.09
C SER A 223 -26.42 5.98 -26.28
N LYS A 224 -25.10 5.99 -26.06
CA LYS A 224 -24.07 6.12 -27.11
C LYS A 224 -23.56 4.77 -27.64
N LEU A 225 -23.99 3.67 -27.04
CA LEU A 225 -23.61 2.32 -27.47
C LEU A 225 -24.23 1.94 -28.80
N SER A 226 -23.59 0.98 -29.49
CA SER A 226 -24.24 0.33 -30.64
C SER A 226 -25.45 -0.50 -30.18
N PRO A 227 -26.46 -0.71 -31.03
CA PRO A 227 -27.61 -1.55 -30.70
C PRO A 227 -27.22 -2.97 -30.27
N GLU A 228 -26.16 -3.53 -30.86
CA GLU A 228 -25.62 -4.85 -30.47
C GLU A 228 -25.12 -4.86 -29.03
N MET A 229 -24.30 -3.87 -28.64
CA MET A 229 -23.80 -3.75 -27.27
C MET A 229 -24.91 -3.50 -26.26
N GLN A 230 -25.93 -2.71 -26.63
CA GLN A 230 -27.12 -2.49 -25.81
C GLN A 230 -27.88 -3.79 -25.56
N ASN A 231 -28.11 -4.59 -26.60
CA ASN A 231 -28.78 -5.88 -26.49
C ASN A 231 -27.98 -6.88 -25.65
N HIS A 232 -26.65 -6.94 -25.83
CA HIS A 232 -25.77 -7.74 -24.97
C HIS A 232 -25.87 -7.34 -23.50
N TYR A 233 -25.91 -6.03 -23.23
CA TYR A 233 -26.07 -5.52 -21.87
C TYR A 233 -27.40 -5.92 -21.24
N LEU A 234 -28.51 -5.73 -21.95
CA LEU A 234 -29.83 -6.13 -21.47
C LEU A 234 -29.91 -7.64 -21.19
N ALA A 235 -29.29 -8.48 -22.03
CA ALA A 235 -29.24 -9.92 -21.84
C ALA A 235 -28.31 -10.38 -20.71
N SER A 236 -27.32 -9.56 -20.33
CA SER A 236 -26.29 -9.95 -19.36
C SER A 236 -26.74 -9.93 -17.90
N GLY A 237 -27.83 -9.21 -17.59
CA GLY A 237 -28.31 -8.98 -16.22
C GLY A 237 -27.37 -8.13 -15.36
N GLN A 238 -26.36 -7.47 -15.96
CA GLN A 238 -25.52 -6.50 -15.26
C GLN A 238 -26.34 -5.31 -14.75
N ARG A 239 -25.85 -4.67 -13.68
CA ARG A 239 -26.52 -3.54 -13.02
C ARG A 239 -25.55 -2.37 -12.86
N PHE A 240 -25.46 -1.53 -13.89
CA PHE A 240 -24.80 -0.22 -13.83
C PHE A 240 -25.85 0.89 -13.93
N GLY A 241 -25.58 2.06 -13.36
CA GLY A 241 -26.58 3.13 -13.38
C GLY A 241 -27.78 2.88 -12.47
N ASP A 242 -28.91 3.50 -12.79
CA ASP A 242 -30.18 3.32 -12.09
C ASP A 242 -31.19 2.54 -12.94
N TYR A 243 -32.23 2.03 -12.30
CA TYR A 243 -33.28 1.28 -12.96
C TYR A 243 -34.14 2.19 -13.85
N ASP A 244 -34.26 1.81 -15.11
CA ASP A 244 -35.09 2.46 -16.12
C ASP A 244 -36.32 1.58 -16.43
N VAL A 245 -37.50 2.16 -16.23
CA VAL A 245 -38.79 1.50 -16.47
C VAL A 245 -39.00 1.25 -17.97
N LEU A 246 -38.45 2.08 -18.86
CA LEU A 246 -38.66 1.95 -20.31
C LEU A 246 -37.92 0.74 -20.88
N THR A 247 -36.68 0.53 -20.46
CA THR A 247 -35.86 -0.61 -20.87
C THR A 247 -36.02 -1.84 -19.95
N ASN A 248 -36.76 -1.71 -18.85
CA ASN A 248 -36.89 -2.71 -17.79
C ASN A 248 -35.51 -3.23 -17.30
N SER A 249 -34.54 -2.32 -17.20
CA SER A 249 -33.15 -2.66 -16.90
C SER A 249 -32.40 -1.48 -16.28
N TRP A 250 -31.17 -1.73 -15.83
CA TRP A 250 -30.30 -0.74 -15.20
C TRP A 250 -29.56 0.08 -16.26
N THR A 251 -30.22 1.08 -16.83
CA THR A 251 -29.70 1.87 -17.96
C THR A 251 -29.88 3.37 -17.78
N ALA A 252 -30.45 3.84 -16.68
CA ALA A 252 -30.61 5.27 -16.40
C ALA A 252 -29.37 5.87 -15.72
N ASN A 253 -29.26 7.20 -15.77
CA ASN A 253 -28.38 7.96 -14.89
C ASN A 253 -28.91 7.92 -13.46
N MET A 254 -28.03 8.10 -12.48
CA MET A 254 -28.46 8.25 -11.08
C MET A 254 -28.78 9.70 -10.77
N ASP A 255 -29.97 9.93 -10.20
CA ASP A 255 -30.38 11.26 -9.77
C ASP A 255 -29.81 11.64 -8.39
N GLY A 256 -29.68 12.95 -8.19
CA GLY A 256 -29.35 13.57 -6.90
C GLY A 256 -27.87 13.73 -6.59
N ASP A 257 -27.61 14.22 -5.37
CA ASP A 257 -26.28 14.57 -4.91
C ASP A 257 -25.59 13.40 -4.20
N TRP A 258 -24.34 13.13 -4.57
CA TRP A 258 -23.54 12.03 -4.03
C TRP A 258 -22.23 12.51 -3.40
N PRO A 259 -22.30 13.37 -2.38
CA PRO A 259 -21.11 13.85 -1.69
C PRO A 259 -20.41 12.69 -0.95
N TRP A 260 -19.11 12.85 -0.71
CA TRP A 260 -18.29 11.79 -0.11
C TRP A 260 -18.69 11.39 1.31
N TRP A 261 -19.36 12.29 2.04
CA TRP A 261 -19.85 12.04 3.41
C TRP A 261 -21.24 11.39 3.45
N ARG A 262 -21.82 11.03 2.29
CA ARG A 262 -23.11 10.34 2.25
C ARG A 262 -22.95 8.95 2.84
N VAL A 263 -23.57 8.75 4.00
CA VAL A 263 -23.55 7.48 4.73
C VAL A 263 -24.37 6.43 3.97
N ASN A 264 -23.86 5.21 3.95
CA ASN A 264 -24.57 4.05 3.43
C ASN A 264 -25.58 3.54 4.46
N ASN A 265 -26.72 3.03 4.00
CA ASN A 265 -27.67 2.34 4.86
C ASN A 265 -27.16 0.93 5.20
N PHE A 266 -26.09 0.87 6.00
CA PHE A 266 -25.31 -0.34 6.31
C PHE A 266 -26.16 -1.56 6.72
N LEU A 267 -27.24 -1.35 7.49
CA LEU A 267 -28.15 -2.41 7.96
C LEU A 267 -29.44 -2.54 7.13
N MET A 268 -29.68 -1.64 6.18
CA MET A 268 -30.92 -1.54 5.41
C MET A 268 -30.62 -1.37 3.93
N ARG A 269 -29.61 -2.09 3.44
CA ARG A 269 -29.24 -2.05 2.03
C ARG A 269 -30.32 -2.77 1.22
N ASP A 270 -30.91 -2.05 0.28
CA ASP A 270 -31.86 -2.63 -0.67
C ASP A 270 -31.13 -3.65 -1.57
N GLU A 271 -31.69 -4.84 -1.69
CA GLU A 271 -31.25 -5.88 -2.65
C GLU A 271 -31.39 -5.40 -4.10
N ASN A 272 -32.24 -4.40 -4.32
CA ASN A 272 -32.39 -3.66 -5.57
C ASN A 272 -31.49 -2.42 -5.63
N SER A 273 -30.45 -2.29 -4.81
CA SER A 273 -29.48 -1.20 -5.00
C SER A 273 -28.66 -1.40 -6.27
N TYR A 274 -28.24 -0.30 -6.89
CA TYR A 274 -27.44 -0.21 -8.12
C TYR A 274 -26.07 -0.90 -8.10
N ASN A 275 -25.77 -1.70 -7.07
CA ASN A 275 -24.53 -2.43 -6.96
C ASN A 275 -24.66 -3.69 -6.09
N PRO A 276 -25.41 -4.71 -6.52
CA PRO A 276 -25.74 -5.86 -5.67
C PRO A 276 -24.55 -6.81 -5.41
N GLY A 277 -23.36 -6.52 -5.96
CA GLY A 277 -22.19 -7.39 -5.86
C GLY A 277 -21.70 -7.56 -4.42
N HIS A 278 -21.06 -6.53 -3.87
CA HIS A 278 -20.44 -6.59 -2.55
C HIS A 278 -20.60 -5.29 -1.73
N PHE A 279 -20.48 -5.42 -0.41
CA PHE A 279 -20.45 -4.27 0.53
C PHE A 279 -19.28 -3.31 0.31
N PHE A 280 -18.30 -3.69 -0.52
CA PHE A 280 -17.09 -2.92 -0.79
C PHE A 280 -17.11 -2.17 -2.12
N ASP A 281 -18.18 -2.31 -2.90
CA ASP A 281 -18.27 -1.76 -4.26
C ASP A 281 -18.72 -0.29 -4.28
N TYR A 282 -18.29 0.49 -3.30
CA TYR A 282 -18.46 1.95 -3.26
C TYR A 282 -17.17 2.66 -3.64
N SER A 283 -17.28 3.87 -4.18
CA SER A 283 -16.13 4.62 -4.68
C SER A 283 -15.27 5.21 -3.56
N PHE A 284 -15.87 5.59 -2.43
CA PHE A 284 -15.13 6.25 -1.36
C PHE A 284 -14.67 5.28 -0.26
N PRO A 285 -13.38 5.28 0.14
CA PRO A 285 -12.22 5.90 -0.51
C PRO A 285 -11.58 4.98 -1.57
N SER A 286 -10.66 5.53 -2.37
CA SER A 286 -10.00 4.75 -3.42
C SER A 286 -8.97 3.76 -2.90
N GLY A 287 -9.25 2.47 -3.08
CA GLY A 287 -8.34 1.37 -2.76
C GLY A 287 -7.12 1.30 -3.69
N HIS A 288 -7.27 1.61 -4.99
CA HIS A 288 -6.16 1.62 -5.95
C HIS A 288 -5.12 2.71 -5.63
N VAL A 289 -5.58 3.89 -5.24
CA VAL A 289 -4.69 4.98 -4.83
C VAL A 289 -3.95 4.61 -3.54
N VAL A 290 -4.68 4.12 -2.52
CA VAL A 290 -4.05 3.61 -1.29
C VAL A 290 -3.02 2.53 -1.59
N SER A 291 -3.35 1.61 -2.50
CA SER A 291 -2.46 0.55 -2.96
C SER A 291 -1.14 1.07 -3.51
N SER A 292 -1.21 2.04 -4.42
CA SER A 292 -0.03 2.65 -5.03
C SER A 292 0.80 3.40 -3.98
N PHE A 293 0.17 4.10 -3.03
CA PHE A 293 0.89 4.71 -1.90
C PHE A 293 1.53 3.67 -0.96
N CYS A 294 0.91 2.51 -0.77
CA CYS A 294 1.49 1.40 -0.02
C CYS A 294 2.81 0.92 -0.64
N THR A 295 2.95 0.93 -1.96
CA THR A 295 4.20 0.55 -2.62
C THR A 295 5.39 1.43 -2.21
N THR A 296 5.15 2.73 -1.97
CA THR A 296 6.19 3.68 -1.53
C THR A 296 6.82 3.29 -0.19
N SER A 297 6.13 2.51 0.63
CA SER A 297 6.63 2.06 1.94
C SER A 297 7.84 1.12 1.84
N ILE A 298 8.11 0.53 0.68
CA ILE A 298 9.33 -0.25 0.45
C ILE A 298 10.59 0.58 0.78
N MET A 299 10.50 1.91 0.66
CA MET A 299 11.57 2.83 1.01
C MET A 299 11.96 2.78 2.49
N MET A 300 11.07 2.33 3.39
CA MET A 300 11.41 2.12 4.81
C MET A 300 12.55 1.11 4.99
N LEU A 301 12.71 0.16 4.06
CA LEU A 301 13.82 -0.81 4.07
C LEU A 301 15.17 -0.16 3.72
N PHE A 302 15.16 0.87 2.87
CA PHE A 302 16.36 1.40 2.24
C PHE A 302 16.78 2.78 2.76
N ILE A 303 15.86 3.52 3.37
CA ILE A 303 16.07 4.84 3.95
C ILE A 303 15.67 4.78 5.43
N ASN A 304 16.65 4.91 6.30
CA ASN A 304 16.46 5.19 7.72
C ASN A 304 17.77 5.75 8.29
N PRO A 305 17.88 7.08 8.47
CA PRO A 305 19.11 7.71 8.97
C PRO A 305 19.50 7.26 10.38
N ASN A 306 18.54 6.81 11.20
CA ASN A 306 18.83 6.24 12.52
C ASN A 306 19.49 4.86 12.44
N LYS A 307 19.38 4.19 11.30
CA LYS A 307 19.94 2.86 11.04
C LYS A 307 21.12 2.90 10.05
N ASN A 308 21.75 4.07 9.87
CA ASN A 308 22.84 4.31 8.91
C ASN A 308 22.49 4.03 7.43
N ARG A 309 21.20 3.99 7.10
CA ARG A 309 20.72 3.82 5.73
C ARG A 309 20.37 5.20 5.18
N ASN A 310 21.37 5.88 4.65
CA ASN A 310 21.23 7.23 4.09
C ASN A 310 20.60 7.20 2.70
N ILE A 311 20.00 8.33 2.33
CA ILE A 311 19.53 8.55 0.97
C ILE A 311 20.74 8.76 0.05
N THR A 312 20.70 8.11 -1.11
CA THR A 312 21.67 8.29 -2.19
C THR A 312 20.90 8.75 -3.43
N GLY A 313 21.59 9.31 -4.43
CA GLY A 313 20.96 9.74 -5.69
C GLY A 313 19.99 8.69 -6.26
N PRO A 314 20.40 7.42 -6.46
CA PRO A 314 19.52 6.38 -6.95
C PRO A 314 18.29 6.10 -6.06
N LYS A 315 18.44 6.15 -4.72
CA LYS A 315 17.32 5.97 -3.79
C LYS A 315 16.34 7.14 -3.82
N ALA A 316 16.86 8.36 -3.99
CA ALA A 316 16.06 9.56 -4.17
C ALA A 316 15.26 9.48 -5.47
N THR A 317 15.90 9.12 -6.59
CA THR A 317 15.22 8.91 -7.88
C THR A 317 14.13 7.86 -7.75
N ALA A 318 14.42 6.70 -7.15
CA ALA A 318 13.43 5.66 -6.93
C ALA A 318 12.23 6.14 -6.09
N LEU A 319 12.47 6.92 -5.02
CA LEU A 319 11.41 7.52 -4.21
C LEU A 319 10.52 8.44 -5.06
N TYR A 320 11.10 9.33 -5.85
CA TYR A 320 10.32 10.24 -6.71
C TYR A 320 9.54 9.49 -7.79
N LEU A 321 10.10 8.44 -8.37
CA LEU A 321 9.38 7.59 -9.33
C LEU A 321 8.19 6.88 -8.68
N LEU A 322 8.35 6.36 -7.46
CA LEU A 322 7.24 5.74 -6.72
C LEU A 322 6.17 6.76 -6.33
N VAL A 323 6.56 7.97 -5.95
CA VAL A 323 5.63 9.08 -5.70
C VAL A 323 4.89 9.47 -6.98
N LEU A 324 5.61 9.63 -8.10
CA LEU A 324 5.01 9.93 -9.39
C LEU A 324 4.02 8.83 -9.82
N ASN A 325 4.37 7.56 -9.61
CA ASN A 325 3.49 6.42 -9.85
C ASN A 325 2.17 6.54 -9.08
N ALA A 326 2.24 6.97 -7.82
CA ALA A 326 1.05 7.16 -6.98
C ALA A 326 0.19 8.37 -7.42
N ILE A 327 0.82 9.45 -7.90
CA ILE A 327 0.11 10.60 -8.50
C ILE A 327 -0.59 10.19 -9.81
N LEU A 328 0.10 9.44 -10.67
CA LEU A 328 -0.46 8.98 -11.94
C LEU A 328 -1.61 7.99 -11.72
N MET A 329 -1.51 7.11 -10.72
CA MET A 329 -2.62 6.26 -10.28
C MET A 329 -3.86 7.08 -9.92
N ASN A 330 -3.69 8.15 -9.14
CA ASN A 330 -4.78 9.05 -8.77
C ASN A 330 -5.49 9.60 -10.02
N PHE A 331 -4.75 10.20 -10.95
CA PHE A 331 -5.35 10.71 -12.19
C PHE A 331 -6.01 9.62 -13.03
N ALA A 332 -5.37 8.45 -13.18
CA ALA A 332 -5.92 7.34 -13.94
C ALA A 332 -7.30 6.92 -13.41
N THR A 333 -7.44 6.77 -12.10
CA THR A 333 -8.71 6.34 -11.50
C THR A 333 -9.85 7.35 -11.67
N VAL A 334 -9.54 8.65 -11.63
CA VAL A 334 -10.53 9.71 -11.87
C VAL A 334 -10.91 9.78 -13.36
N ILE A 335 -9.93 9.72 -14.26
CA ILE A 335 -10.16 9.74 -15.71
C ILE A 335 -11.04 8.55 -16.14
N MET A 336 -10.82 7.35 -15.58
CA MET A 336 -11.67 6.18 -15.90
C MET A 336 -13.08 6.25 -15.31
N ARG A 337 -13.42 7.30 -14.56
CA ARG A 337 -14.73 7.47 -13.89
C ARG A 337 -14.97 6.48 -12.75
N TRP A 338 -13.92 5.77 -12.30
CA TRP A 338 -14.00 4.85 -11.15
C TRP A 338 -13.83 5.55 -9.82
N HIS A 339 -13.45 6.82 -9.79
CA HIS A 339 -13.37 7.56 -8.55
C HIS A 339 -13.63 9.04 -8.79
N PHE A 340 -14.14 9.68 -7.77
CA PHE A 340 -14.17 11.13 -7.64
C PHE A 340 -12.82 11.64 -7.14
N VAL A 341 -12.53 12.92 -7.41
CA VAL A 341 -11.32 13.59 -6.93
C VAL A 341 -11.28 13.56 -5.40
N THR A 342 -12.40 13.79 -4.71
CA THR A 342 -12.42 13.68 -3.25
C THR A 342 -12.11 12.27 -2.73
N ASP A 343 -12.49 11.20 -3.45
CA ASP A 343 -12.17 9.81 -3.05
C ASP A 343 -10.67 9.58 -3.02
N THR A 344 -9.99 10.04 -4.07
CA THR A 344 -8.57 9.81 -4.26
C THR A 344 -7.72 10.77 -3.44
N MET A 345 -8.12 12.02 -3.31
CA MET A 345 -7.44 13.00 -2.45
C MET A 345 -7.52 12.60 -0.98
N PHE A 346 -8.68 12.11 -0.51
CA PHE A 346 -8.80 11.55 0.83
C PHE A 346 -7.88 10.35 1.02
N SER A 347 -7.83 9.42 0.05
CA SER A 347 -6.89 8.28 0.07
C SER A 347 -5.44 8.73 0.24
N ILE A 348 -5.01 9.79 -0.47
CA ILE A 348 -3.65 10.35 -0.35
C ILE A 348 -3.41 10.89 1.07
N ILE A 349 -4.34 11.68 1.60
CA ILE A 349 -4.27 12.28 2.94
C ILE A 349 -4.10 11.17 3.99
N ILE A 350 -4.98 10.17 3.99
CA ILE A 350 -4.91 9.09 4.99
C ILE A 350 -3.64 8.27 4.83
N SER A 351 -3.22 7.94 3.61
CA SER A 351 -1.98 7.18 3.35
C SER A 351 -0.76 7.90 3.93
N ILE A 352 -0.65 9.22 3.75
CA ILE A 352 0.46 10.00 4.30
C ILE A 352 0.41 10.04 5.83
N LEU A 353 -0.77 10.25 6.43
CA LEU A 353 -0.92 10.26 7.89
C LEU A 353 -0.56 8.90 8.52
N TYR A 354 -1.06 7.80 7.95
CA TYR A 354 -0.72 6.45 8.42
C TYR A 354 0.75 6.10 8.19
N PHE A 355 1.37 6.55 7.09
CA PHE A 355 2.80 6.36 6.85
C PHE A 355 3.64 7.05 7.94
N ILE A 356 3.34 8.31 8.26
CA ILE A 356 3.99 9.07 9.33
C ILE A 356 3.78 8.39 10.68
N MET A 357 2.55 7.97 10.99
CA MET A 357 2.24 7.27 12.23
C MET A 357 3.01 5.95 12.35
N ALA A 358 3.01 5.12 11.30
CA ALA A 358 3.75 3.86 11.25
C ALA A 358 5.26 4.08 11.45
N TRP A 359 5.81 5.14 10.85
CA TRP A 359 7.22 5.50 11.01
C TRP A 359 7.62 5.72 12.47
N PHE A 360 6.83 6.49 13.22
CA PHE A 360 7.15 6.90 14.60
C PHE A 360 6.66 5.92 15.67
N VAL A 361 5.46 5.35 15.53
CA VAL A 361 4.82 4.55 16.59
C VAL A 361 5.46 3.17 16.68
N ILE A 362 5.69 2.51 15.55
CA ILE A 362 6.06 1.10 15.53
C ILE A 362 7.46 0.87 16.08
N GLU A 363 8.41 1.75 15.75
CA GLU A 363 9.77 1.63 16.30
C GLU A 363 9.73 1.67 17.83
N LYS A 364 8.99 2.64 18.39
CA LYS A 364 8.80 2.78 19.83
C LYS A 364 8.10 1.56 20.44
N THR A 365 7.04 1.05 19.80
CA THR A 365 6.26 -0.08 20.31
C THR A 365 7.03 -1.40 20.22
N VAL A 366 7.65 -1.69 19.09
CA VAL A 366 8.49 -2.89 18.89
C VAL A 366 9.67 -2.88 19.87
N TYR A 367 10.37 -1.75 20.01
CA TYR A 367 11.45 -1.67 20.99
C TYR A 367 10.96 -1.87 22.42
N LYS A 368 9.84 -1.24 22.81
CA LYS A 368 9.22 -1.49 24.13
C LYS A 368 8.88 -2.97 24.34
N ALA A 369 8.33 -3.64 23.33
CA ALA A 369 7.98 -5.06 23.39
C ALA A 369 9.23 -5.94 23.54
N ILE A 370 10.29 -5.70 22.75
CA ILE A 370 11.57 -6.41 22.86
C ILE A 370 12.15 -6.24 24.27
N ILE A 371 12.23 -5.01 24.76
CA ILE A 371 12.75 -4.71 26.11
C ILE A 371 11.95 -5.45 27.17
N SER A 372 10.62 -5.41 27.06
CA SER A 372 9.73 -6.05 28.02
C SER A 372 9.89 -7.57 28.01
N TRP A 373 10.04 -8.16 26.82
CA TRP A 373 10.29 -9.59 26.66
C TRP A 373 11.66 -10.00 27.21
N LYS A 374 12.72 -9.25 26.88
CA LYS A 374 14.08 -9.50 27.39
C LYS A 374 14.13 -9.40 28.92
N ARG A 375 13.45 -8.40 29.51
CA ARG A 375 13.31 -8.27 30.96
C ARG A 375 12.59 -9.47 31.60
N ARG A 376 11.57 -10.03 30.94
CA ARG A 376 10.88 -11.26 31.41
C ARG A 376 11.74 -12.51 31.30
N LYS A 377 12.75 -12.51 30.44
CA LYS A 377 13.65 -13.65 30.17
C LYS A 377 15.03 -13.50 30.84
N ASN A 378 15.21 -12.48 31.68
CA ASN A 378 16.47 -12.17 32.36
C ASN A 378 17.68 -12.08 31.39
N ILE A 379 17.45 -11.71 30.13
CA ILE A 379 18.53 -11.61 29.14
C ILE A 379 19.34 -10.36 29.47
N PRO A 380 20.67 -10.47 29.70
CA PRO A 380 21.49 -9.33 30.09
C PRO A 380 21.58 -8.28 28.98
N PHE A 381 21.72 -7.02 29.39
CA PHE A 381 21.98 -5.89 28.50
C PHE A 381 23.39 -5.39 28.76
N GLU A 382 24.12 -4.97 27.73
CA GLU A 382 25.41 -4.29 27.92
C GLU A 382 25.15 -2.84 28.34
N LEU A 383 25.83 -2.38 29.38
CA LEU A 383 25.87 -0.97 29.72
C LEU A 383 27.09 -0.34 29.07
N ASN A 384 26.88 0.47 28.03
CA ASN A 384 27.95 1.27 27.44
C ASN A 384 27.86 2.70 27.95
N VAL A 385 28.97 3.25 28.40
CA VAL A 385 29.06 4.67 28.77
C VAL A 385 29.69 5.41 27.61
N GLY A 386 29.09 6.52 27.18
CA GLY A 386 29.76 7.44 26.26
C GLY A 386 29.47 8.89 26.60
N ASP A 387 30.12 9.77 25.87
CA ASP A 387 30.04 11.21 26.11
C ASP A 387 29.22 11.88 25.00
N LYS A 388 28.28 12.74 25.38
CA LYS A 388 27.55 13.58 24.43
C LYS A 388 27.46 14.99 25.00
N ASN A 389 28.17 15.92 24.37
CA ASN A 389 28.25 17.33 24.76
C ASN A 389 28.80 17.54 26.19
N GLY A 390 29.84 16.79 26.59
CA GLY A 390 30.48 16.89 27.91
C GLY A 390 29.66 16.31 29.05
N LYS A 391 28.55 15.61 28.75
CA LYS A 391 27.75 14.87 29.72
C LYS A 391 27.93 13.38 29.47
N LYS A 392 28.35 12.65 30.51
CA LYS A 392 28.34 11.19 30.50
C LYS A 392 26.89 10.73 30.30
N ILE A 393 26.67 9.93 29.26
CA ILE A 393 25.39 9.29 28.97
C ILE A 393 25.59 7.79 29.04
N VAL A 394 24.69 7.11 29.73
CA VAL A 394 24.70 5.66 29.81
C VAL A 394 23.72 5.12 28.79
N TYR A 395 24.26 4.33 27.87
CA TYR A 395 23.55 3.58 26.87
C TYR A 395 23.28 2.19 27.40
N LEU A 396 22.01 1.86 27.53
CA LEU A 396 21.58 0.48 27.64
C LEU A 396 21.67 -0.09 26.24
N VAL A 397 22.64 -0.96 26.00
CA VAL A 397 22.94 -1.56 24.70
C VAL A 397 22.43 -2.98 24.71
N ASP A 398 21.59 -3.28 23.73
CA ASP A 398 21.11 -4.64 23.52
C ASP A 398 22.28 -5.54 23.15
N TYR A 399 22.51 -6.62 23.92
CA TYR A 399 23.67 -7.50 23.78
C TYR A 399 23.77 -8.10 22.36
N ASP A 400 22.63 -8.48 21.77
CA ASP A 400 22.58 -9.13 20.45
C ASP A 400 22.68 -8.13 19.30
N THR A 401 22.12 -6.93 19.47
CA THR A 401 21.98 -5.94 18.38
C THR A 401 22.90 -4.74 18.53
N LYS A 402 23.74 -4.68 19.56
CA LYS A 402 24.64 -3.55 19.89
C LYS A 402 24.00 -2.16 19.73
N ARG A 403 22.67 -2.08 19.85
CA ARG A 403 21.89 -0.86 19.68
C ARG A 403 21.55 -0.25 21.02
N ILE A 404 21.57 1.07 21.05
CA ILE A 404 21.16 1.86 22.21
C ILE A 404 19.64 1.72 22.37
N VAL A 405 19.24 0.99 23.40
CA VAL A 405 17.87 0.71 23.83
C VAL A 405 17.31 1.85 24.68
N LYS A 406 18.17 2.46 25.51
CA LYS A 406 17.77 3.55 26.41
C LYS A 406 18.97 4.44 26.72
N ILE A 407 18.71 5.74 26.74
CA ILE A 407 19.63 6.75 27.24
C ILE A 407 19.23 7.07 28.67
N LEU A 408 20.10 6.79 29.64
CA LEU A 408 19.94 7.20 31.03
C LEU A 408 20.82 8.45 31.27
N GLN A 409 20.20 9.50 31.81
CA GLN A 409 20.94 10.65 32.36
C GLN A 409 21.68 10.21 33.64
N THR A 410 22.87 10.76 33.88
CA THR A 410 23.82 10.38 34.95
C THR A 410 23.20 10.28 36.33
N GLU A 411 22.30 11.20 36.72
CA GLU A 411 21.66 11.16 38.05
C GLU A 411 20.79 9.92 38.27
N LYS A 412 20.30 9.29 37.19
CA LYS A 412 19.56 8.02 37.26
C LYS A 412 20.46 6.78 37.09
N TYR A 413 21.76 6.96 36.82
CA TYR A 413 22.69 5.86 36.58
C TYR A 413 23.08 5.14 37.86
N ASP A 414 23.51 5.85 38.91
CA ASP A 414 23.96 5.19 40.15
C ASP A 414 22.80 4.43 40.81
N SER A 415 21.63 5.07 40.83
CA SER A 415 20.34 4.47 41.21
C SER A 415 19.95 3.22 40.41
N PHE A 416 20.28 3.18 39.11
CA PHE A 416 19.99 2.03 38.25
C PHE A 416 21.07 0.94 38.35
N LYS A 417 22.34 1.34 38.49
CA LYS A 417 23.50 0.45 38.64
C LYS A 417 23.42 -0.35 39.93
N GLU A 418 23.03 0.27 41.03
CA GLU A 418 22.79 -0.43 42.30
C GLU A 418 21.62 -1.41 42.20
N ARG A 419 20.51 -1.00 41.55
CA ARG A 419 19.37 -1.89 41.27
C ARG A 419 19.74 -3.07 40.34
N TYR A 420 20.61 -2.84 39.36
CA TYR A 420 21.04 -3.86 38.40
C TYR A 420 22.06 -4.83 39.01
N LYS A 421 23.02 -4.33 39.80
CA LYS A 421 23.94 -5.17 40.58
C LYS A 421 23.19 -6.07 41.55
N SER A 422 22.22 -5.51 42.29
CA SER A 422 21.35 -6.27 43.18
C SER A 422 20.55 -7.34 42.42
N TYR A 423 20.12 -7.06 41.20
CA TYR A 423 19.40 -8.04 40.38
C TYR A 423 20.28 -9.19 39.87
N ILE A 424 21.54 -8.92 39.46
CA ILE A 424 22.52 -9.95 39.07
C ILE A 424 23.00 -10.78 40.27
N GLN A 425 23.07 -10.20 41.46
CA GLN A 425 23.49 -10.94 42.66
C GLN A 425 22.38 -11.85 43.21
N ASN A 426 21.13 -11.60 42.82
CA ASN A 426 19.95 -12.29 43.34
C ASN A 426 19.26 -13.21 42.30
N ASN A 427 19.77 -13.32 41.07
CA ASN A 427 19.31 -14.24 40.03
C ASN A 427 20.50 -14.77 39.24
#